data_AF-H0EUA7-F1
#
_entry.id   AF-H0EUA7-F1
#
_cell.length_a   1.000
_cell.length_b   1.000
_cell.length_c   1.000
_cell.angle_alpha   90.00
_cell.angle_beta   90.00
_cell.angle_gamma   90.00
#
_symmetry.space_group_name_H-M   'P 1'
#
loop_
_entity.id
_entity.type
_entity.pdbx_description
1 polymer ?
#
loop_
_entity_poly.entity_id
_entity_poly.type
_entity_poly.pdbx_seq_one_letter_code
_entity_poly.pdbx_strand_id
1 'polypeptide(L)'
;MNSMSLVLVYKLGDVSSPDQVDQVLRSVPADGSPSLRTGEAFTCRIWLKDAIMALDKNQLLKLAAHIDDIEKKAFAAATRLEPAIEEGLIKAKIVSTGSSSSSSSRW
;
A
#
# COMPACT_ATOMS: atom_id res chain seq x y z
N MET A 1 21.06 13.91 10.91
CA MET A 1 20.45 12.64 11.32
C MET A 1 19.20 12.46 10.47
N ASN A 2 19.21 11.56 9.48
CA ASN A 2 18.00 11.23 8.73
C ASN A 2 17.21 10.22 9.56
N SER A 3 16.46 10.70 10.55
CA SER A 3 15.50 9.87 11.27
C SER A 3 14.34 9.58 10.33
N MET A 4 14.06 8.30 10.04
CA MET A 4 12.88 7.94 9.26
C MET A 4 11.66 7.94 10.18
N SER A 5 10.72 8.85 9.93
CA SER A 5 9.43 8.89 10.63
C SER A 5 8.39 8.05 9.89
N LEU A 6 7.65 7.21 10.62
CA LEU A 6 6.46 6.57 10.05
C LEU A 6 5.37 7.65 9.90
N VAL A 7 5.02 7.99 8.67
CA VAL A 7 4.04 9.06 8.38
C VAL A 7 2.63 8.49 8.21
N LEU A 8 2.49 7.43 7.41
CA LEU A 8 1.21 6.88 6.99
C LEU A 8 1.26 5.36 6.84
N VAL A 9 0.24 4.69 7.35
CA VAL A 9 -0.09 3.29 7.04
C VAL A 9 -1.39 3.28 6.26
N TYR A 10 -1.37 2.78 5.03
CA TYR A 10 -2.53 2.74 4.15
C TYR A 10 -2.97 1.29 3.94
N LYS A 11 -4.16 0.93 4.42
CA LYS A 11 -4.77 -0.39 4.20
C LYS A 11 -5.25 -0.46 2.75
N LEU A 12 -4.78 -1.47 2.01
CA LEU A 12 -5.15 -1.70 0.61
C LEU A 12 -6.43 -2.53 0.47
N GLY A 13 -6.71 -3.39 1.45
CA GLY A 13 -7.84 -4.30 1.47
C GLY A 13 -7.65 -5.40 2.50
N ASP A 14 -8.56 -6.36 2.51
CA ASP A 14 -8.48 -7.56 3.32
C ASP A 14 -7.99 -8.73 2.46
N VAL A 15 -7.17 -9.58 3.07
CA VAL A 15 -6.60 -10.77 2.43
C VAL A 15 -7.47 -11.98 2.76
N SER A 16 -7.86 -12.75 1.74
CA SER A 16 -8.82 -13.86 1.91
C SER A 16 -8.17 -15.19 2.33
N SER A 17 -6.91 -15.44 1.96
CA SER A 17 -6.20 -16.69 2.28
C SER A 17 -4.68 -16.47 2.39
N PRO A 18 -4.09 -16.52 3.60
CA PRO A 18 -2.65 -16.35 3.80
C PRO A 18 -1.78 -17.36 3.04
N ASP A 19 -2.18 -18.63 3.00
CA ASP A 19 -1.40 -19.67 2.32
C ASP A 19 -1.32 -19.45 0.80
N GLN A 20 -2.43 -19.01 0.19
CA GLN A 20 -2.46 -18.71 -1.24
C GLN A 20 -1.72 -17.42 -1.58
N VAL A 21 -1.65 -16.46 -0.66
CA VAL A 21 -0.87 -15.24 -0.82
C VAL A 21 0.60 -15.58 -1.02
N ASP A 22 1.17 -16.42 -0.16
CA ASP A 22 2.57 -16.83 -0.26
C ASP A 22 2.87 -17.49 -1.60
N GLN A 23 1.98 -18.34 -2.10
CA GLN A 23 2.10 -18.99 -3.40
C GLN A 23 2.09 -17.97 -4.55
N VAL A 24 1.16 -17.01 -4.54
CA VAL A 24 1.07 -15.98 -5.57
C VAL A 24 2.28 -15.05 -5.53
N LEU A 25 2.73 -14.63 -4.34
CA LEU A 25 3.91 -13.77 -4.19
C LEU A 25 5.17 -14.42 -4.75
N ARG A 26 5.38 -15.72 -4.53
CA ARG A 26 6.53 -16.47 -5.08
C ARG A 26 6.48 -16.62 -6.60
N SER A 27 5.31 -16.44 -7.22
CA SER A 27 5.19 -16.48 -8.68
C SER A 27 5.62 -15.18 -9.37
N VAL A 28 5.78 -14.09 -8.62
CA VAL A 28 6.21 -12.79 -9.15
C VAL A 28 7.74 -12.74 -9.21
N PRO A 29 8.35 -12.55 -10.40
CA PRO A 29 9.80 -12.54 -10.55
C PRO A 29 10.48 -11.51 -9.64
N ALA A 30 11.45 -11.98 -8.86
CA ALA A 30 12.32 -11.15 -8.01
C ALA A 30 13.80 -11.29 -8.39
N ASP A 31 14.07 -11.63 -9.65
CA ASP A 31 15.39 -11.95 -10.22
C ASP A 31 16.15 -10.73 -10.74
N GLY A 32 15.60 -9.53 -10.56
CA GLY A 32 16.16 -8.28 -11.08
C GLY A 32 15.71 -7.94 -12.51
N SER A 33 14.90 -8.78 -13.15
CA SER A 33 14.32 -8.45 -14.45
C SER A 33 13.30 -7.30 -14.35
N PRO A 34 13.12 -6.50 -15.42
CA PRO A 34 12.09 -5.46 -15.45
C PRO A 34 10.69 -6.01 -15.20
N SER A 35 9.81 -5.15 -14.67
CA SER A 35 8.40 -5.48 -14.44
C SER A 35 7.75 -6.06 -15.70
N LEU A 36 7.12 -7.23 -15.57
CA LEU A 36 6.30 -7.79 -16.65
C LEU A 36 5.01 -6.97 -16.89
N ARG A 37 4.61 -6.15 -15.91
CA ARG A 37 3.40 -5.31 -16.00
C ARG A 37 3.69 -3.98 -16.70
N THR A 38 4.82 -3.33 -16.42
CA THR A 38 5.09 -1.96 -16.91
C THR A 38 6.38 -1.81 -17.71
N GLY A 39 7.28 -2.80 -17.70
CA GLY A 39 8.62 -2.69 -18.27
C GLY A 39 9.57 -1.80 -17.46
N GLU A 40 9.15 -1.28 -16.31
CA GLU A 40 10.02 -0.49 -15.42
C GLU A 40 11.13 -1.36 -14.84
N ALA A 41 12.31 -0.76 -14.64
CA ALA A 41 13.45 -1.44 -14.04
C ALA A 41 13.10 -1.96 -12.63
N PHE A 42 13.69 -3.10 -12.26
CA PHE A 42 13.45 -3.72 -10.97
C PHE A 42 13.83 -2.79 -9.82
N THR A 43 12.87 -2.59 -8.92
CA THR A 43 13.10 -2.07 -7.57
C THR A 43 12.14 -2.79 -6.63
N CYS A 44 12.43 -2.84 -5.32
CA CYS A 44 11.51 -3.43 -4.34
C CYS A 44 10.12 -2.78 -4.40
N ARG A 45 10.04 -1.48 -4.70
CA ARG A 45 8.79 -0.75 -4.89
C ARG A 45 8.01 -1.23 -6.11
N ILE A 46 8.67 -1.40 -7.25
CA ILE A 46 8.04 -1.91 -8.48
C ILE A 46 7.59 -3.36 -8.28
N TRP A 47 8.44 -4.21 -7.70
CA TRP A 47 8.10 -5.59 -7.37
C TRP A 47 6.87 -5.67 -6.46
N LEU A 48 6.81 -4.85 -5.41
CA LEU A 48 5.67 -4.82 -4.48
C LEU A 48 4.36 -4.47 -5.20
N LYS A 49 4.39 -3.51 -6.14
CA LYS A 49 3.20 -3.16 -6.93
C LYS A 49 2.77 -4.31 -7.82
N ASP A 50 3.71 -5.02 -8.45
CA ASP A 50 3.41 -6.18 -9.28
C ASP A 50 2.85 -7.34 -8.44
N ALA A 51 3.40 -7.58 -7.26
CA ALA A 51 2.91 -8.52 -6.26
C ALA A 51 1.47 -8.21 -5.82
N ILE A 52 1.18 -6.96 -5.47
CA ILE A 52 -0.16 -6.52 -5.08
C ILE A 52 -1.16 -6.72 -6.23
N MET A 53 -0.77 -6.38 -7.47
CA MET A 53 -1.61 -6.60 -8.65
C MET A 53 -1.82 -8.09 -8.94
N ALA A 54 -0.82 -8.94 -8.69
CA ALA A 54 -0.98 -10.39 -8.81
C ALA A 54 -1.98 -10.94 -7.78
N LEU A 55 -1.97 -10.44 -6.54
CA LEU A 55 -2.96 -10.81 -5.52
C LEU A 55 -4.38 -10.36 -5.92
N ASP A 56 -4.51 -9.16 -6.48
CA ASP A 56 -5.80 -8.65 -7.00
C ASP A 56 -6.35 -9.51 -8.15
N LYS A 57 -5.48 -9.86 -9.10
CA LYS A 57 -5.84 -10.74 -10.22
C LYS A 57 -6.26 -12.15 -9.79
N ASN A 58 -5.68 -12.67 -8.70
CA ASN A 58 -6.04 -13.96 -8.12
C ASN A 58 -7.21 -13.85 -7.11
N GLN A 59 -7.85 -12.68 -6.98
CA GLN A 59 -8.97 -12.45 -6.06
C GLN A 59 -8.63 -12.71 -4.58
N LEU A 60 -7.35 -12.61 -4.23
CA LEU A 60 -6.84 -12.79 -2.85
C LEU A 60 -6.82 -11.50 -2.06
N LEU A 61 -6.78 -10.37 -2.77
CA LEU A 61 -6.93 -9.01 -2.30
C LEU A 61 -7.90 -8.33 -3.26
N LYS A 62 -8.74 -7.41 -2.79
CA LYS A 62 -9.58 -6.62 -3.70
C LYS A 62 -9.20 -5.15 -3.58
N LEU A 63 -8.54 -4.63 -4.60
CA LEU A 63 -8.15 -3.23 -4.64
C LEU A 63 -9.35 -2.34 -4.99
N ALA A 64 -9.43 -1.18 -4.33
CA ALA A 64 -10.45 -0.18 -4.62
C ALA A 64 -10.16 0.63 -5.91
N ALA A 65 -8.91 0.61 -6.38
CA ALA A 65 -8.44 1.29 -7.59
C ALA A 65 -7.12 0.65 -8.07
N HIS A 66 -6.60 1.09 -9.22
CA HIS A 66 -5.30 0.63 -9.69
C HIS A 66 -4.18 1.00 -8.69
N ILE A 67 -3.18 0.12 -8.53
CA ILE A 67 -2.14 0.29 -7.49
C ILE A 67 -1.36 1.60 -7.64
N ASP A 68 -1.09 2.04 -8.86
CA ASP A 68 -0.38 3.29 -9.13
C ASP A 68 -1.18 4.53 -8.68
N ASP A 69 -2.52 4.47 -8.74
CA ASP A 69 -3.38 5.56 -8.27
C ASP A 69 -3.49 5.58 -6.75
N ILE A 70 -3.54 4.39 -6.13
CA ILE A 70 -3.52 4.25 -4.67
C ILE A 70 -2.20 4.82 -4.13
N GLU A 71 -1.08 4.43 -4.73
CA GLU A 71 0.26 4.92 -4.36
C GLU A 71 0.36 6.44 -4.45
N LYS A 72 -0.06 7.04 -5.58
CA LYS A 72 -0.06 8.51 -5.74
C LYS A 72 -0.87 9.21 -4.66
N LYS A 73 -2.06 8.68 -4.32
CA LYS A 73 -2.92 9.25 -3.27
C LYS A 73 -2.30 9.10 -1.88
N ALA A 74 -1.74 7.94 -1.58
CA ALA A 74 -1.08 7.67 -0.30
C ALA A 74 0.14 8.59 -0.11
N PHE A 75 0.97 8.76 -1.15
CA PHE A 75 2.13 9.64 -1.11
C PHE A 75 1.73 11.11 -0.91
N ALA A 76 0.75 11.60 -1.68
CA ALA A 76 0.24 12.96 -1.51
C ALA A 76 -0.39 13.20 -0.12
N ALA A 77 -0.97 12.18 0.50
CA ALA A 77 -1.47 12.26 1.88
C ALA A 77 -0.31 12.29 2.89
N ALA A 78 0.70 11.45 2.70
CA ALA A 78 1.88 11.39 3.56
C ALA A 78 2.65 12.72 3.56
N THR A 79 2.98 13.27 2.39
CA THR A 79 3.69 14.56 2.26
C THR A 79 2.99 15.71 2.99
N ARG A 80 1.66 15.68 3.11
CA ARG A 80 0.90 16.70 3.85
C ARG A 80 0.97 16.55 5.36
N LEU A 81 1.20 15.34 5.86
CA LEU A 81 1.27 15.03 7.29
C LEU A 81 2.71 15.08 7.83
N GLU A 82 3.68 14.83 6.97
CA GLU A 82 5.10 14.68 7.29
C GLU A 82 5.65 15.79 8.20
N PRO A 83 5.49 17.11 7.92
CA PRO A 83 6.06 18.15 8.78
C PRO A 83 5.54 18.09 10.21
N ALA A 84 4.22 17.92 10.39
CA ALA A 84 3.61 17.86 11.70
C ALA A 84 3.97 16.59 12.49
N ILE A 85 4.28 15.49 11.80
CA ILE A 85 4.75 14.25 12.45
C ILE A 85 6.21 14.38 12.88
N GLU A 86 7.06 14.94 12.04
CA GLU A 86 8.48 15.13 12.34
C GLU A 86 8.71 16.14 13.47
N GLU A 87 7.85 17.16 13.56
CA GLU A 87 7.82 18.10 14.69
C GLU A 87 7.20 17.51 15.96
N GLY A 88 6.65 16.29 15.90
CA GLY A 88 6.02 15.62 17.04
C GLY A 88 4.64 16.18 17.43
N LEU A 89 4.03 17.01 16.57
CA LEU A 89 2.71 17.61 16.80
C LEU A 89 1.58 16.58 16.67
N ILE A 90 1.74 15.62 15.76
CA ILE A 90 0.79 14.54 15.53
C ILE A 90 1.50 13.18 15.39
N LYS A 91 0.74 12.08 15.52
CA LYS A 91 1.24 10.72 15.31
C LYS A 91 0.99 10.26 13.87
N ALA A 92 1.70 9.19 13.47
CA ALA A 92 1.47 8.45 12.23
C ALA A 92 -0.02 8.14 12.04
N LYS A 93 -0.52 8.33 10.82
CA LYS A 93 -1.93 8.09 10.51
C LYS A 93 -2.15 6.71 9.90
N ILE A 94 -3.19 6.01 10.37
CA ILE A 94 -3.68 4.79 9.73
C ILE A 94 -4.91 5.15 8.90
N VAL A 95 -4.90 4.79 7.62
CA VAL A 95 -6.03 5.00 6.70
C VAL A 95 -6.54 3.65 6.24
N SER A 96 -7.80 3.36 6.53
CA SER A 96 -8.48 2.16 6.08
C SER A 96 -9.38 2.47 4.89
N THR A 97 -9.23 1.78 3.77
CA THR A 97 -10.21 1.77 2.67
C THR A 97 -11.40 0.88 3.04
N GLY A 98 -12.11 1.27 4.10
CA GLY A 98 -13.41 0.73 4.46
C GLY A 98 -14.43 1.85 4.30
N SER A 99 -15.55 1.54 3.65
CA SER A 99 -16.72 2.38 3.44
C SER A 99 -16.89 3.43 4.53
N SER A 100 -17.07 4.69 4.15
CA SER A 100 -17.55 5.73 5.04
C SER A 100 -18.93 5.32 5.60
N SER A 101 -18.95 4.63 6.74
CA SER A 101 -20.06 4.69 7.67
C SER A 101 -19.66 5.65 8.76
N SER A 102 -20.05 6.91 8.58
CA SER A 102 -20.08 7.91 9.64
C SER A 102 -21.00 7.39 10.76
N SER A 103 -20.42 6.76 11.79
CA SER A 103 -21.13 6.56 13.05
C SER A 103 -20.68 7.66 14.00
N SER A 104 -21.48 8.73 14.00
CA SER A 104 -21.49 9.74 15.04
C SER A 104 -21.99 9.09 16.34
N SER A 105 -21.09 8.63 17.19
CA SER A 105 -21.44 8.25 18.56
C SER A 105 -21.32 9.49 19.44
N ARG A 106 -22.46 10.13 19.72
CA ARG A 106 -22.61 11.02 20.89
C ARG A 106 -22.47 10.15 22.15
N TRP A 107 -21.65 10.61 23.07
CA TRP A 107 -21.83 10.36 24.50
C TRP A 107 -22.31 11.69 25.11
#